data_AF-A0AAD8I757-F1
#
_entry.id   AF-A0AAD8I757-F1
#
_cell.length_a   1.000
_cell.length_b   1.000
_cell.length_c   1.000
_cell.angle_alpha   90.00
_cell.angle_beta   90.00
_cell.angle_gamma   90.00
#
_symmetry.space_group_name_H-M   'P 1'
#
loop_
_entity.id
_entity.type
_entity.pdbx_description
1 polymer ?
#
loop_
_entity_poly.entity_id
_entity_poly.type
_entity_poly.pdbx_seq_one_letter_code
_entity_poly.pdbx_strand_id
1 'polypeptide(L)'
;MLTYRAEGEFDVVLFDQGGGEKSYSPYAASFGAMVGISWDQFKIEVQPFHLYKYCHEIDILADYKCCTDRWSPSQYLTVSHEGNVWFLQLRKFGRCWKISAGWVRFSQLLRLSVGDVLVFDMNAPPLGFSLRVYRIAERY
;
A
#
# COMPACT_ATOMS: atom_id res chain seq x y z
N MET A 1 -21.94 -25.47 5.44
CA MET A 1 -23.38 -25.40 5.76
C MET A 1 -23.63 -24.04 6.40
N LEU A 2 -24.51 -23.21 5.84
CA LEU A 2 -24.77 -21.86 6.37
C LEU A 2 -25.89 -21.97 7.41
N THR A 3 -25.61 -21.63 8.67
CA THR A 3 -26.64 -21.55 9.71
C THR A 3 -26.90 -20.08 10.03
N TYR A 4 -28.15 -19.66 9.83
CA TYR A 4 -28.61 -18.30 10.08
C TYR A 4 -29.03 -18.14 11.54
N ARG A 5 -28.46 -17.19 12.26
CA ARG A 5 -29.03 -16.66 13.50
C ARG A 5 -29.51 -15.24 13.28
N ALA A 6 -30.76 -15.01 13.65
CA ALA A 6 -31.40 -13.70 13.57
C ALA A 6 -30.71 -12.76 14.54
N GLU A 7 -29.86 -11.86 14.03
CA GLU A 7 -29.57 -10.47 14.45
C GLU A 7 -28.43 -9.91 13.56
N GLY A 8 -28.51 -10.09 12.23
CA GLY A 8 -27.59 -9.48 11.26
C GLY A 8 -26.13 -9.95 11.27
N GLU A 9 -25.75 -10.87 12.17
CA GLU A 9 -24.40 -11.42 12.26
C GLU A 9 -24.32 -12.76 11.50
N PHE A 10 -23.56 -12.77 10.41
CA PHE A 10 -23.35 -13.97 9.59
C PHE A 10 -22.04 -14.64 9.98
N ASP A 11 -22.10 -15.78 10.64
CA ASP A 11 -20.92 -16.65 10.81
C ASP A 11 -20.65 -17.42 9.51
N VAL A 12 -19.49 -17.16 8.90
CA VAL A 12 -19.04 -17.93 7.73
C VAL A 12 -18.14 -19.06 8.23
N VAL A 13 -18.69 -20.28 8.20
CA VAL A 13 -17.96 -21.49 8.55
C VAL A 13 -17.41 -22.12 7.27
N LEU A 14 -16.09 -22.08 7.12
CA LEU A 14 -15.37 -22.73 6.01
C LEU A 14 -14.75 -24.04 6.52
N PHE A 15 -14.94 -25.10 5.75
CA PHE A 15 -14.37 -26.42 6.01
C PHE A 15 -13.16 -26.62 5.10
N ASP A 16 -12.00 -26.85 5.69
CA ASP A 16 -10.78 -27.23 4.95
C ASP A 16 -10.78 -28.73 4.61
N GLN A 17 -10.06 -29.13 3.56
CA GLN A 17 -9.94 -30.54 3.14
C GLN A 17 -9.32 -31.46 4.21
N GLY A 18 -8.68 -30.91 5.25
CA GLY A 18 -8.22 -31.64 6.43
C GLY A 18 -9.25 -31.85 7.55
N GLY A 19 -10.51 -31.43 7.38
CA GLY A 19 -11.58 -31.66 8.36
C GLY A 19 -11.56 -30.73 9.58
N GLY A 20 -10.81 -29.63 9.53
CA GLY A 20 -10.84 -28.59 10.56
C GLY A 20 -11.94 -27.57 10.29
N GLU A 21 -12.90 -27.44 11.21
CA GLU A 21 -13.91 -26.38 11.18
C GLU A 21 -13.32 -25.09 11.75
N LYS A 22 -13.34 -23.99 10.98
CA LYS A 22 -12.96 -22.66 11.47
C LYS A 22 -14.12 -21.69 11.25
N SER A 23 -14.65 -21.19 12.36
CA SER A 23 -15.68 -20.16 12.42
C SER A 23 -15.02 -18.78 12.33
N TYR A 24 -15.60 -17.88 11.56
CA TYR A 24 -15.06 -16.54 11.44
C TYR A 24 -16.12 -15.45 11.41
N SER A 25 -15.83 -14.38 12.15
CA SER A 25 -16.65 -13.17 12.23
C SER A 25 -16.53 -12.30 10.97
N PRO A 26 -17.65 -11.81 10.40
CA PRO A 26 -17.68 -11.05 9.16
C PRO A 26 -17.10 -9.63 9.29
N TYR A 27 -16.98 -9.08 10.51
CA TYR A 27 -16.32 -7.79 10.71
C TYR A 27 -14.79 -7.88 10.61
N ALA A 28 -14.22 -9.07 10.87
CA ALA A 28 -12.81 -9.36 10.63
C ALA A 28 -12.51 -9.71 9.15
N ALA A 29 -13.55 -10.03 8.37
CA ALA A 29 -13.45 -10.19 6.92
C ALA A 29 -13.25 -8.85 6.19
N SER A 30 -13.52 -7.73 6.87
CA SER A 30 -13.15 -6.40 6.39
C SER A 30 -11.65 -6.17 6.64
N PHE A 31 -10.83 -6.56 5.68
CA PHE A 31 -9.54 -5.95 5.34
C PHE A 31 -8.21 -6.42 5.95
N GLY A 32 -8.10 -7.32 6.93
CA GLY A 32 -6.73 -7.62 7.39
C GLY A 32 -6.46 -8.78 8.33
N ALA A 33 -7.46 -9.34 9.00
CA ALA A 33 -7.18 -10.23 10.13
C ALA A 33 -7.27 -11.73 9.80
N MET A 34 -7.60 -12.12 8.57
CA MET A 34 -7.95 -13.51 8.22
C MET A 34 -6.86 -14.35 7.58
N VAL A 35 -5.72 -13.77 7.28
CA VAL A 35 -4.58 -14.52 6.78
C VAL A 35 -3.37 -13.83 7.37
N GLY A 36 -2.35 -14.58 7.77
CA GLY A 36 -1.00 -14.02 7.94
C GLY A 36 -0.42 -13.53 6.61
N ILE A 37 -1.19 -12.78 5.82
CA ILE A 37 -0.70 -12.01 4.68
C ILE A 37 0.04 -10.85 5.33
N SER A 38 1.36 -10.95 5.34
CA SER A 38 2.19 -9.76 5.31
C SER A 38 1.75 -8.97 4.07
N TRP A 39 0.93 -7.96 4.25
CA TRP A 39 0.55 -7.07 3.17
C TRP A 39 1.85 -6.45 2.66
N ASP A 40 2.12 -6.68 1.38
CA ASP A 40 3.27 -6.11 0.68
C ASP A 40 3.21 -4.59 0.84
N GLN A 41 4.04 -4.05 1.73
CA GLN A 41 4.08 -2.63 2.07
C GLN A 41 5.48 -2.10 1.84
N PHE A 42 5.57 -0.88 1.30
CA PHE A 42 6.80 -0.12 1.32
C PHE A 42 6.58 1.29 1.87
N LYS A 43 7.65 1.88 2.40
CA LYS A 43 7.61 3.20 3.02
C LYS A 43 8.59 4.14 2.35
N ILE A 44 8.19 5.40 2.24
CA ILE A 44 9.03 6.50 1.75
C ILE A 44 9.00 7.60 2.79
N GLU A 45 10.15 7.92 3.36
CA GLU A 45 10.33 9.13 4.17
C GLU A 45 10.62 10.31 3.24
N VAL A 46 9.86 11.40 3.40
CA VAL A 46 10.02 12.61 2.60
C VAL A 46 11.26 13.35 3.06
N GLN A 47 12.33 13.28 2.26
CA GLN A 47 13.57 14.01 2.46
C GLN A 47 13.53 15.39 1.79
N PRO A 48 14.36 16.36 2.21
CA PRO A 48 14.42 17.69 1.58
C PRO A 48 14.61 17.63 0.06
N PHE A 49 15.43 16.70 -0.41
CA PHE A 49 15.70 16.55 -1.84
C PHE A 49 14.55 15.96 -2.64
N HIS A 50 13.63 15.22 -2.00
CA HIS A 50 12.42 14.70 -2.63
C HIS A 50 11.41 15.80 -3.01
N LEU A 51 11.54 17.00 -2.44
CA LEU A 51 10.64 18.12 -2.68
C LEU A 51 11.22 19.16 -3.65
N TYR A 52 12.44 18.97 -4.16
CA TYR A 52 13.00 19.88 -5.15
C TYR A 52 12.23 19.82 -6.47
N LYS A 53 12.00 20.99 -7.07
CA LYS A 53 11.23 21.17 -8.32
C LYS A 53 11.75 20.31 -9.48
N TYR A 54 13.05 20.00 -9.49
CA TYR A 54 13.73 19.24 -10.54
C TYR A 54 14.05 17.80 -10.12
N CYS A 55 13.69 17.38 -8.90
CA CYS A 55 13.82 16.00 -8.48
C CYS A 55 12.60 15.23 -8.98
N HIS A 56 12.77 14.58 -10.13
CA HIS A 56 11.73 13.76 -10.75
C HIS A 56 11.81 12.29 -10.33
N GLU A 57 12.92 11.89 -9.72
CA GLU A 57 13.24 10.50 -9.42
C GLU A 57 13.37 10.27 -7.91
N ILE A 58 12.58 9.35 -7.36
CA ILE A 58 12.63 8.97 -5.95
C ILE A 58 13.04 7.52 -5.83
N ASP A 59 14.08 7.25 -5.06
CA ASP A 59 14.55 5.90 -4.80
C ASP A 59 13.62 5.17 -3.83
N ILE A 60 13.23 3.95 -4.21
CA ILE A 60 12.54 2.99 -3.35
C ILE A 60 13.60 2.02 -2.85
N LEU A 61 13.73 1.93 -1.53
CA LEU A 61 14.71 1.08 -0.88
C LEU A 61 14.54 -0.38 -1.34
N ALA A 62 15.67 -1.03 -1.64
CA ALA A 62 15.69 -2.41 -2.14
C ALA A 62 15.28 -3.44 -1.09
N ASP A 63 15.12 -3.04 0.17
CA ASP A 63 14.65 -3.88 1.27
C ASP A 63 13.21 -4.37 1.08
N TYR A 64 12.40 -3.67 0.27
CA TYR A 64 11.02 -4.05 -0.04
C TYR A 64 10.92 -5.10 -1.16
N LYS A 65 11.70 -6.19 -1.07
CA LYS A 65 11.73 -7.26 -2.08
C LYS A 65 10.36 -7.89 -2.34
N CYS A 66 9.58 -8.05 -1.27
CA CYS A 66 8.25 -8.65 -1.33
C CYS A 66 7.31 -7.92 -2.32
N CYS A 67 7.39 -6.58 -2.39
CA CYS A 67 6.67 -5.76 -3.36
C CYS A 67 7.39 -5.69 -4.71
N THR A 68 8.71 -5.46 -4.66
CA THR A 68 9.51 -5.06 -5.83
C THR A 68 9.85 -6.20 -6.79
N ASP A 69 9.78 -7.47 -6.37
CA ASP A 69 9.96 -8.64 -7.23
C ASP A 69 8.85 -8.78 -8.29
N ARG A 70 7.65 -8.23 -8.00
CA ARG A 70 6.51 -8.27 -8.92
C ARG A 70 6.50 -7.12 -9.92
N TRP A 71 7.40 -6.16 -9.78
CA TRP A 71 7.40 -4.95 -10.60
C TRP A 71 8.06 -5.19 -11.95
N SER A 72 7.46 -4.61 -12.99
CA SER A 72 8.02 -4.58 -14.34
C SER A 72 8.63 -3.21 -14.66
N PRO A 73 9.73 -3.14 -15.42
CA PRO A 73 10.31 -1.86 -15.82
C PRO A 73 9.28 -1.04 -16.61
N SER A 74 9.22 0.27 -16.34
CA SER A 74 8.30 1.22 -16.97
C SER A 74 6.81 1.01 -16.64
N GLN A 75 6.51 0.25 -15.59
CA GLN A 75 5.13 0.04 -15.11
C GLN A 75 4.64 1.22 -14.25
N TYR A 76 3.33 1.38 -14.12
CA TYR A 76 2.72 2.38 -13.25
C TYR A 76 2.15 1.75 -12.00
N LEU A 77 2.46 2.32 -10.84
CA LEU A 77 1.76 2.08 -9.58
C LEU A 77 0.47 2.89 -9.55
N THR A 78 -0.63 2.25 -9.22
CA THR A 78 -1.90 2.92 -8.97
C THR A 78 -2.03 3.14 -7.47
N VAL A 79 -1.91 4.40 -7.04
CA VAL A 79 -1.97 4.78 -5.63
C VAL A 79 -3.30 5.47 -5.36
N SER A 80 -4.03 5.03 -4.33
CA SER A 80 -5.31 5.61 -3.91
C SER A 80 -5.23 6.19 -2.50
N HIS A 81 -5.76 7.40 -2.30
CA HIS A 81 -5.85 8.09 -1.00
C HIS A 81 -7.08 9.01 -1.01
N GLU A 82 -7.96 8.87 -0.02
CA GLU A 82 -9.11 9.78 0.19
C GLU A 82 -9.94 10.05 -1.09
N GLY A 83 -10.20 9.01 -1.88
CA GLY A 83 -10.97 9.10 -3.13
C GLY A 83 -10.20 9.63 -4.34
N ASN A 84 -8.93 10.03 -4.17
CA ASN A 84 -8.04 10.41 -5.27
C ASN A 84 -7.18 9.23 -5.69
N VAL A 85 -6.84 9.20 -6.98
CA VAL A 85 -5.99 8.17 -7.59
C VAL A 85 -4.83 8.83 -8.33
N TRP A 86 -3.62 8.32 -8.12
CA TRP A 86 -2.40 8.76 -8.79
C TRP A 86 -1.70 7.60 -9.47
N PHE A 87 -1.04 7.91 -10.57
CA PHE A 87 -0.21 6.97 -11.32
C PHE A 87 1.25 7.37 -11.18
N LEU A 88 2.05 6.50 -10.56
CA LEU A 88 3.48 6.73 -10.35
C LEU A 88 4.27 5.78 -11.25
N GLN A 89 5.07 6.33 -12.15
CA GLN A 89 5.85 5.50 -13.06
C GLN A 89 7.07 4.94 -12.33
N LEU A 90 7.26 3.63 -12.43
CA LEU A 90 8.44 2.93 -11.92
C LEU A 90 9.47 2.72 -13.01
N ARG A 91 10.72 2.93 -12.63
CA ARG A 91 11.90 2.65 -13.45
C ARG A 91 12.88 1.83 -12.63
N LYS A 92 13.35 0.73 -13.22
CA LYS A 92 14.42 -0.06 -12.61
C LYS A 92 15.76 0.62 -12.88
N PHE A 93 16.54 0.90 -11.84
CA PHE A 93 17.88 1.47 -11.92
C PHE A 93 18.86 0.57 -11.16
N GLY A 94 19.55 -0.30 -11.89
CA GLY A 94 20.40 -1.33 -11.30
C GLY A 94 19.61 -2.31 -10.44
N ARG A 95 19.88 -2.32 -9.13
CA ARG A 95 19.19 -3.17 -8.14
C ARG A 95 18.05 -2.46 -7.40
N CYS A 96 17.86 -1.17 -7.64
CA CYS A 96 16.84 -0.37 -6.98
C CYS A 96 15.72 -0.02 -7.95
N TRP A 97 14.56 0.28 -7.40
CA TRP A 97 13.43 0.83 -8.15
C TRP A 97 13.32 2.32 -7.85
N LYS A 98 13.02 3.10 -8.88
CA LYS A 98 12.81 4.54 -8.79
C LYS A 98 11.43 4.91 -9.26
N ILE A 99 10.81 5.87 -8.61
CA ILE A 99 9.62 6.55 -9.15
C ILE A 99 10.14 7.62 -10.11
N SER A 100 10.01 7.42 -11.42
CA SER A 100 10.57 8.33 -12.43
C SER A 100 9.62 9.45 -12.87
N ALA A 101 8.31 9.26 -12.68
CA ALA A 101 7.31 10.23 -13.08
C ALA A 101 6.09 10.20 -12.14
N GLY A 102 5.39 11.34 -12.07
CA GLY A 102 4.19 11.53 -11.25
C GLY A 102 4.47 12.03 -9.83
N TRP A 103 5.71 11.88 -9.32
CA TRP A 103 6.06 12.26 -7.94
C TRP A 103 5.89 13.75 -7.62
N VAL A 104 6.37 14.65 -8.48
CA VAL A 104 6.30 16.10 -8.22
C VAL A 104 4.85 16.56 -8.07
N ARG A 105 3.96 16.11 -8.95
CA ARG A 105 2.53 16.45 -8.87
C ARG A 105 1.87 15.79 -7.66
N PHE A 106 2.23 14.53 -7.37
CA PHE A 106 1.74 13.78 -6.23
C PHE A 106 2.07 14.45 -4.90
N SER A 107 3.34 14.80 -4.68
CA SER A 107 3.81 15.46 -3.46
C SER A 107 3.20 16.85 -3.25
N GLN A 108 3.05 17.63 -4.33
CA GLN A 108 2.40 18.95 -4.28
C GLN A 108 0.91 18.86 -3.92
N LEU A 109 0.18 17.91 -4.51
CA LEU A 109 -1.24 17.74 -4.23
C LEU A 109 -1.50 17.25 -2.81
N LEU A 110 -0.64 16.36 -2.29
CA LEU A 110 -0.72 15.87 -0.91
C LEU A 110 -0.16 16.87 0.12
N ARG A 111 0.46 17.96 -0.35
CA ARG A 111 1.14 18.98 0.48
C ARG A 111 2.15 18.37 1.44
N LEU A 112 2.98 17.46 0.92
CA LEU A 112 3.97 16.76 1.72
C LEU A 112 5.05 17.71 2.23
N SER A 113 5.46 17.51 3.47
CA SER A 113 6.54 18.23 4.13
C SER A 113 7.71 17.29 4.45
N VAL A 114 8.89 17.87 4.66
CA VAL A 114 10.07 17.10 5.06
C VAL A 114 9.79 16.40 6.39
N GLY A 115 10.10 15.11 6.47
CA GLY A 115 9.85 14.27 7.64
C GLY A 115 8.49 13.55 7.62
N ASP A 116 7.60 13.87 6.68
CA ASP A 116 6.40 13.07 6.47
C ASP A 116 6.77 11.65 6.02
N VAL A 117 6.04 10.66 6.53
CA VAL A 117 6.24 9.25 6.17
C VAL A 117 5.05 8.76 5.37
N LEU A 118 5.31 8.35 4.14
CA LEU A 118 4.34 7.72 3.26
C LEU A 118 4.44 6.22 3.40
N VAL A 119 3.30 5.57 3.57
CA VAL A 119 3.19 4.13 3.69
C VAL A 119 2.24 3.63 2.60
N PHE A 120 2.77 2.79 1.72
CA PHE A 120 2.03 2.25 0.58
C PHE A 120 1.66 0.80 0.87
N ASP A 121 0.39 0.54 1.10
CA ASP A 121 -0.17 -0.78 1.38
C ASP A 121 -0.78 -1.38 0.11
N MET A 122 -0.31 -2.54 -0.33
CA MET A 122 -0.90 -3.22 -1.47
C MET A 122 -2.34 -3.64 -1.13
N ASN A 123 -3.35 -3.06 -1.77
CA ASN A 123 -4.76 -3.37 -1.49
C ASN A 123 -5.40 -4.28 -2.55
N ALA A 124 -4.87 -4.27 -3.78
CA ALA A 124 -5.39 -5.05 -4.89
C ALA A 124 -4.24 -5.46 -5.84
N PRO A 125 -4.06 -6.76 -6.12
CA PRO A 125 -3.14 -7.19 -7.17
C PRO A 125 -3.64 -6.76 -8.56
N PRO A 126 -2.74 -6.48 -9.52
CA PRO A 126 -1.29 -6.68 -9.44
C PRO A 126 -0.50 -5.49 -8.85
N LEU A 127 -1.02 -4.26 -8.81
CA LEU A 127 -0.27 -3.05 -8.36
C LEU A 127 -1.16 -1.91 -7.79
N GLY A 128 -2.31 -2.25 -7.20
CA GLY A 128 -3.10 -1.29 -6.45
C GLY A 128 -2.50 -1.08 -5.06
N PHE A 129 -2.23 0.17 -4.72
CA PHE A 129 -1.74 0.57 -3.40
C PHE A 129 -2.67 1.59 -2.76
N SER A 130 -3.05 1.36 -1.51
CA SER A 130 -3.59 2.39 -0.62
C SER A 130 -2.45 3.16 0.02
N LEU A 131 -2.54 4.47 0.01
CA LEU A 131 -1.60 5.32 0.70
C LEU A 131 -2.08 5.58 2.12
N ARG A 132 -1.15 5.64 3.06
CA ARG A 132 -1.32 6.23 4.39
C ARG A 132 -0.21 7.25 4.60
N VAL A 133 -0.60 8.47 4.97
CA VAL A 133 0.33 9.59 5.20
C VAL A 133 0.44 9.83 6.70
N TYR A 134 1.62 9.64 7.27
CA TYR A 134 1.94 10.00 8.64
C TYR A 134 2.68 11.33 8.62
N ARG A 135 1.99 12.39 9.04
CA ARG A 135 2.57 13.72 9.10
C ARG A 135 3.37 13.86 10.39
N ILE A 136 4.56 14.45 10.28
CA ILE A 136 5.31 14.80 11.48
C ILE A 136 4.55 15.94 12.19
N ALA A 137 4.11 15.69 13.43
CA ALA A 137 3.49 16.74 14.22
C ALA A 137 4.57 17.78 14.54
N GLU A 138 4.37 19.02 14.07
CA GLU A 138 5.26 20.12 14.42
C GLU A 138 5.26 20.27 15.95
N ARG A 139 6.37 19.90 16.59
CA ARG A 139 6.66 20.35 17.95
C ARG A 139 6.99 21.83 17.87
N TYR A 140 6.04 22.64 18.31
CA TYR A 140 6.21 24.06 18.61
C TYR A 140 7.36 24.30 19.60
#